data_AF-K0Z2Q6-F1
#
_entry.id   AF-K0Z2Q6-F1
#
_cell.length_a   1.000
_cell.length_b   1.000
_cell.length_c   1.000
_cell.angle_alpha   90.00
_cell.angle_beta   90.00
_cell.angle_gamma   90.00
#
_symmetry.space_group_name_H-M   'P 1'
#
loop_
_entity.id
_entity.type
_entity.pdbx_description
1 polymer ?
#
loop_
_entity_poly.entity_id
_entity_poly.type
_entity_poly.pdbx_seq_one_letter_code
_entity_poly.pdbx_strand_id
1 'polypeptide(L)'
;MRVPAAACGLVGFKPAHRARRGRLAASGVITRTVADQALVHGLEPARPGRVRVGVLTEPLFGRRSAGPRWAEAARRAAALLEEAGVPTMPVRPHPDAAGFFAVFRVLVLAGADAAAPGTSPLVAYLARLREGLDRRAFARAAHAQQQILPAARRFWPVDALLTPTLAFDPPELGAFSRLSPEEDFLAQTDWTPWGSLANLTGAPAISVPMPAGDGQRLPPSIQLIGLNLGDSRLLGLAGLLAA
;
A
#
# COMPACT_ATOMS: atom_id res chain seq x y z
N MET A 1 7.02 0.49 -5.29
CA MET A 1 6.50 1.50 -6.23
C MET A 1 5.66 2.60 -5.58
N ARG A 2 4.59 2.29 -4.83
CA ARG A 2 3.72 3.31 -4.21
C ARG A 2 4.45 4.20 -3.21
N VAL A 3 5.27 3.59 -2.34
CA VAL A 3 6.08 4.29 -1.32
C VAL A 3 7.04 5.32 -1.95
N PRO A 4 7.97 4.95 -2.87
CA PRO A 4 8.85 5.93 -3.49
C PRO A 4 8.10 6.96 -4.35
N ALA A 5 7.00 6.58 -5.01
CA ALA A 5 6.17 7.54 -5.74
C ALA A 5 5.62 8.62 -4.80
N ALA A 6 5.01 8.21 -3.67
CA ALA A 6 4.52 9.15 -2.66
C ALA A 6 5.63 10.01 -2.04
N ALA A 7 6.80 9.41 -1.80
CA ALA A 7 7.95 10.14 -1.25
C ALA A 7 8.48 11.21 -2.20
N CYS A 8 8.23 11.08 -3.51
CA CYS A 8 8.67 12.01 -4.55
C CYS A 8 7.53 12.88 -5.12
N GLY A 9 6.30 12.76 -4.61
CA GLY A 9 5.15 13.49 -5.16
C GLY A 9 4.75 13.04 -6.57
N LEU A 10 4.94 11.75 -6.87
CA LEU A 10 4.65 11.13 -8.17
C LEU A 10 3.52 10.10 -8.05
N VAL A 11 3.02 9.64 -9.20
CA VAL A 11 2.01 8.59 -9.28
C VAL A 11 2.68 7.23 -9.35
N GLY A 12 2.23 6.28 -8.52
CA GLY A 12 2.74 4.91 -8.54
C GLY A 12 1.60 3.90 -8.51
N PHE A 13 1.42 3.15 -9.59
CA PHE A 13 0.35 2.16 -9.72
C PHE A 13 0.87 0.73 -9.65
N LYS A 14 0.44 -0.03 -8.64
CA LYS A 14 0.65 -1.47 -8.52
C LYS A 14 -0.52 -2.23 -9.16
N PRO A 15 -0.34 -2.87 -10.33
CA PRO A 15 -1.40 -3.66 -10.96
C PRO A 15 -1.90 -4.80 -10.07
N ALA A 16 -3.09 -5.31 -10.41
CA ALA A 16 -3.56 -6.55 -9.81
C ALA A 16 -2.61 -7.70 -10.14
N HIS A 17 -2.44 -8.63 -9.21
CA HIS A 17 -1.70 -9.85 -9.47
C HIS A 17 -2.29 -11.03 -8.72
N ARG A 18 -1.95 -12.24 -9.18
CA ARG A 18 -2.35 -13.47 -8.48
C ARG A 18 -1.52 -13.61 -7.20
N ALA A 19 -2.08 -13.15 -6.10
CA ALA A 19 -1.55 -13.34 -4.74
C ALA A 19 -1.83 -14.76 -4.24
N ARG A 20 -1.09 -15.74 -4.78
CA ARG A 20 -1.16 -17.15 -4.41
C ARG A 20 0.25 -17.70 -4.30
N ARG A 21 0.38 -18.81 -3.56
CA ARG A 21 1.66 -19.52 -3.37
C ARG A 21 2.77 -18.59 -2.83
N GLY A 22 2.41 -17.62 -1.99
CA GLY A 22 3.35 -16.68 -1.39
C GLY A 22 3.80 -15.53 -2.29
N ARG A 23 3.25 -15.39 -3.51
CA ARG A 23 3.58 -14.26 -4.38
C ARG A 23 2.99 -12.97 -3.81
N LEU A 24 3.86 -11.97 -3.61
CA LEU A 24 3.51 -10.63 -3.12
C LEU A 24 3.82 -9.51 -4.13
N ALA A 25 4.64 -9.81 -5.14
CA ALA A 25 5.20 -8.82 -6.05
C ALA A 25 4.38 -8.67 -7.33
N ALA A 26 4.28 -7.43 -7.78
CA ALA A 26 3.81 -7.04 -9.10
C ALA A 26 4.76 -5.99 -9.67
N SER A 27 5.04 -6.07 -10.96
CA SER A 27 5.81 -5.05 -11.68
C SER A 27 4.90 -3.90 -12.07
N GLY A 28 5.43 -2.68 -12.05
CA GLY A 28 4.82 -1.55 -12.74
C GLY A 28 5.70 -0.32 -12.61
N VAL A 29 5.15 0.86 -12.89
CA VAL A 29 5.95 2.06 -13.12
C VAL A 29 5.60 3.22 -12.17
N ILE A 30 6.49 4.21 -12.15
CA ILE A 30 6.25 5.51 -11.54
C ILE A 30 6.14 6.53 -12.67
N THR A 31 5.11 7.36 -12.63
CA THR A 31 4.81 8.38 -13.66
C THR A 31 4.42 9.70 -13.00
N ARG A 32 4.18 10.74 -13.80
CA ARG A 32 3.70 12.03 -13.28
C ARG A 32 2.18 12.10 -13.17
N THR A 33 1.45 11.38 -14.02
CA THR A 33 -0.02 11.44 -14.08
C THR A 33 -0.65 10.06 -14.02
N VAL A 34 -1.94 10.01 -13.65
CA VAL A 34 -2.76 8.79 -13.74
C VAL A 34 -2.96 8.35 -15.19
N ALA A 35 -3.06 9.31 -16.12
CA ALA A 35 -3.15 9.03 -17.55
C ALA A 35 -1.89 8.30 -18.08
N ASP A 36 -0.70 8.71 -17.64
CA ASP A 36 0.55 8.03 -18.00
C ASP A 36 0.59 6.60 -17.47
N GLN A 37 0.02 6.34 -16.28
CA GLN A 37 -0.10 4.97 -15.75
C GLN A 37 -0.98 4.13 -16.66
N ALA A 38 -2.13 4.66 -17.07
CA ALA A 38 -3.06 3.99 -17.97
C ALA A 38 -2.37 3.65 -19.30
N LEU A 39 -1.68 4.64 -19.90
CA LEU A 39 -0.95 4.49 -21.15
C LEU A 39 0.13 3.40 -21.08
N VAL A 40 1.05 3.47 -20.11
CA VAL A 40 2.17 2.52 -20.05
C VAL A 40 1.71 1.10 -19.76
N HIS A 41 0.60 0.95 -19.02
CA HIS A 41 0.03 -0.35 -18.72
C HIS A 41 -0.89 -0.87 -19.82
N GLY A 42 -1.14 -0.10 -20.89
CA GLY A 42 -2.06 -0.47 -21.98
C GLY A 42 -3.50 -0.64 -21.48
N LEU A 43 -3.92 0.19 -20.54
CA LEU A 43 -5.22 0.13 -19.89
C LEU A 43 -6.06 1.35 -20.24
N GLU A 44 -7.32 1.12 -20.59
CA GLU A 44 -8.31 2.19 -20.70
C GLU A 44 -8.96 2.43 -19.33
N PRO A 45 -8.87 3.65 -18.75
CA PRO A 45 -9.56 3.97 -17.50
C PRO A 45 -11.07 3.87 -17.69
N ALA A 46 -11.72 3.04 -16.88
CA ALA A 46 -13.17 2.86 -16.94
C ALA A 46 -13.87 3.78 -15.95
N ARG A 47 -15.01 4.36 -16.32
CA ARG A 47 -15.86 5.07 -15.36
C ARG A 47 -16.10 4.17 -14.13
N PRO A 48 -15.95 4.68 -12.90
CA PRO A 48 -16.05 3.84 -11.70
C PRO A 48 -17.39 3.09 -11.63
N GLY A 49 -18.48 3.71 -12.10
CA GLY A 49 -19.84 3.19 -11.95
C GLY A 49 -20.32 3.35 -10.51
N ARG A 50 -21.12 2.41 -10.00
CA ARG A 50 -21.45 2.36 -8.57
C ARG A 50 -20.24 1.84 -7.79
N VAL A 51 -19.53 2.73 -7.12
CA VAL A 51 -18.36 2.45 -6.27
C VAL A 51 -18.58 3.10 -4.92
N ARG A 52 -18.28 2.36 -3.85
CA ARG A 52 -18.19 2.90 -2.47
C ARG A 52 -16.75 2.87 -2.03
N VAL A 53 -16.31 3.94 -1.36
CA VAL A 53 -14.93 4.07 -0.90
C VAL A 53 -14.87 4.14 0.62
N GLY A 54 -14.10 3.26 1.25
CA GLY A 54 -13.85 3.27 2.69
C GLY A 54 -12.62 4.11 3.01
N VAL A 55 -12.76 5.11 3.86
CA VAL A 55 -11.65 5.98 4.29
C VAL A 55 -11.03 5.39 5.56
N LEU A 56 -9.76 4.97 5.45
CA LEU A 56 -9.00 4.37 6.56
C LEU A 56 -7.75 5.20 6.84
N THR A 57 -7.81 6.01 7.90
CA THR A 57 -6.70 6.86 8.37
C THR A 57 -5.99 6.31 9.61
N GLU A 58 -6.66 5.41 10.35
CA GLU A 58 -6.02 4.61 11.40
C GLU A 58 -5.02 3.63 10.76
N PRO A 59 -3.84 3.41 11.36
CA PRO A 59 -2.84 2.50 10.81
C PRO A 59 -3.38 1.08 10.75
N LEU A 60 -3.26 0.43 9.58
CA LEU A 60 -3.65 -0.97 9.44
C LEU A 60 -2.57 -1.90 10.01
N PHE A 61 -1.31 -1.60 9.75
CA PHE A 61 -0.13 -2.26 10.31
C PHE A 61 0.73 -1.24 11.05
N GLY A 62 1.68 -1.69 11.87
CA GLY A 62 2.50 -0.77 12.66
C GLY A 62 1.70 -0.01 13.72
N ARG A 63 2.31 1.03 14.27
CA ARG A 63 1.82 1.77 15.44
C ARG A 63 1.56 3.25 15.15
N ARG A 64 2.09 3.78 14.04
CA ARG A 64 2.09 5.22 13.78
C ARG A 64 0.95 5.64 12.86
N SER A 65 0.09 6.50 13.39
CA SER A 65 -0.96 7.17 12.61
C SER A 65 -0.38 8.16 11.61
N ALA A 66 -1.17 8.49 10.58
CA ALA A 66 -0.82 9.56 9.66
C ALA A 66 -0.68 10.91 10.37
N GLY A 67 0.40 11.62 10.07
CA GLY A 67 0.60 13.00 10.46
C GLY A 67 -0.42 13.93 9.80
N PRO A 68 -0.59 15.15 10.32
CA PRO A 68 -1.73 16.00 9.98
C PRO A 68 -1.93 16.22 8.47
N ARG A 69 -0.87 16.51 7.71
CA ARG A 69 -0.99 16.76 6.27
C ARG A 69 -1.35 15.53 5.44
N TRP A 70 -0.93 14.34 5.88
CA TRP A 70 -1.25 13.07 5.21
C TRP A 70 -2.69 12.65 5.50
N ALA A 71 -3.15 12.86 6.74
CA ALA A 71 -4.55 12.68 7.10
C ALA A 71 -5.48 13.70 6.41
N GLU A 72 -5.06 14.97 6.30
CA GLU A 72 -5.77 16.01 5.54
C GLU A 72 -5.87 15.66 4.06
N ALA A 73 -4.79 15.17 3.45
CA ALA A 73 -4.81 14.70 2.07
C ALA A 73 -5.86 13.61 1.84
N ALA A 74 -5.97 12.64 2.75
CA ALA A 74 -7.01 11.61 2.69
C ALA A 74 -8.42 12.20 2.85
N ARG A 75 -8.63 13.15 3.76
CA ARG A 75 -9.93 13.83 3.93
C ARG A 75 -10.33 14.64 2.70
N ARG A 76 -9.40 15.41 2.11
CA ARG A 76 -9.66 16.17 0.87
C ARG A 76 -9.95 15.25 -0.31
N ALA A 77 -9.21 14.15 -0.44
CA ALA A 77 -9.49 13.16 -1.48
C ALA A 77 -10.88 12.53 -1.30
N ALA A 78 -11.31 12.27 -0.05
CA ALA A 78 -12.67 11.80 0.20
C ALA A 78 -13.72 12.82 -0.25
N ALA A 79 -13.56 14.10 0.10
CA ALA A 79 -14.46 15.17 -0.33
C ALA A 79 -14.55 15.30 -1.86
N LEU A 80 -13.42 15.26 -2.57
CA LEU A 80 -13.38 15.29 -4.04
C LEU A 80 -14.11 14.08 -4.67
N LEU A 81 -14.01 12.90 -4.05
CA LEU A 81 -14.76 11.72 -4.50
C LEU A 81 -16.28 11.92 -4.28
N GLU A 82 -16.69 12.50 -3.16
CA GLU A 82 -18.10 12.78 -2.88
C GLU A 82 -18.68 13.83 -3.83
N GLU A 83 -17.93 14.90 -4.12
CA GLU A 83 -18.28 15.91 -5.13
C GLU A 83 -18.43 15.29 -6.53
N ALA A 84 -17.62 14.30 -6.86
CA ALA A 84 -17.73 13.51 -8.10
C ALA A 84 -18.83 12.42 -8.05
N GLY A 85 -19.63 12.37 -6.99
CA GLY A 85 -20.75 11.43 -6.84
C GLY A 85 -20.36 10.02 -6.39
N VAL A 86 -19.14 9.82 -5.89
CA VAL A 86 -18.66 8.55 -5.33
C VAL A 86 -18.79 8.58 -3.80
N PRO A 87 -19.74 7.84 -3.20
CA PRO A 87 -19.94 7.86 -1.77
C PRO A 87 -18.74 7.34 -0.99
N THR A 88 -18.33 8.08 0.04
CA THR A 88 -17.29 7.66 0.98
C THR A 88 -17.86 7.36 2.36
N MET A 89 -17.16 6.52 3.13
CA MET A 89 -17.50 6.26 4.53
C MET A 89 -16.25 5.97 5.35
N PRO A 90 -16.16 6.41 6.62
CA PRO A 90 -15.08 6.01 7.49
C PRO A 90 -15.12 4.49 7.74
N VAL A 91 -13.97 3.84 7.73
CA VAL A 91 -13.82 2.44 8.12
C VAL A 91 -12.70 2.27 9.13
N ARG A 92 -12.78 1.22 9.94
CA ARG A 92 -11.77 0.90 10.96
C ARG A 92 -10.78 -0.15 10.44
N PRO A 93 -9.59 -0.28 11.06
CA PRO A 93 -8.68 -1.38 10.77
C PRO A 93 -9.37 -2.75 10.92
N HIS A 94 -8.95 -3.72 10.11
CA HIS A 94 -9.48 -5.08 10.22
C HIS A 94 -9.09 -5.66 11.59
N PRO A 95 -10.00 -6.34 12.33
CA PRO A 95 -9.69 -6.85 13.67
C PRO A 95 -8.53 -7.86 13.67
N ASP A 96 -8.36 -8.61 12.58
CA ASP A 96 -7.24 -9.53 12.37
C ASP A 96 -6.05 -8.92 11.60
N ALA A 97 -5.87 -7.60 11.66
CA ALA A 97 -4.74 -6.96 10.95
C ALA A 97 -3.37 -7.49 11.43
N ALA A 98 -3.25 -7.86 12.70
CA ALA A 98 -2.06 -8.50 13.24
C ALA A 98 -1.79 -9.88 12.59
N GLY A 99 -2.82 -10.70 12.38
CA GLY A 99 -2.71 -11.97 11.67
C GLY A 99 -2.34 -11.79 10.20
N PHE A 100 -2.95 -10.80 9.52
CA PHE A 100 -2.58 -10.45 8.15
C PHE A 100 -1.10 -10.04 8.05
N PHE A 101 -0.63 -9.22 9.00
CA PHE A 101 0.76 -8.79 9.04
C PHE A 101 1.73 -9.93 9.36
N ALA A 102 1.34 -10.87 10.22
CA ALA A 102 2.13 -12.07 10.48
C ALA A 102 2.31 -12.92 9.22
N VAL A 103 1.23 -13.10 8.43
CA VAL A 103 1.31 -13.74 7.10
C VAL A 103 2.26 -12.98 6.17
N PHE A 104 2.14 -11.65 6.11
CA PHE A 104 3.02 -10.83 5.28
C PHE A 104 4.49 -11.01 5.66
N ARG A 105 4.84 -10.94 6.95
CA ARG A 105 6.22 -11.12 7.44
C ARG A 105 6.80 -12.46 7.00
N VAL A 106 6.05 -13.56 7.16
CA VAL A 106 6.51 -14.89 6.74
C VAL A 106 6.75 -14.95 5.23
N LEU A 107 5.84 -14.38 4.43
CA LEU A 107 5.95 -14.43 2.97
C LEU A 107 7.06 -13.54 2.42
N VAL A 108 7.27 -12.35 2.99
CA VAL A 108 8.42 -11.49 2.67
C VAL A 108 9.71 -12.19 3.02
N LEU A 109 9.77 -12.78 4.22
CA LEU A 109 10.94 -13.50 4.69
C LEU A 109 11.29 -14.70 3.79
N ALA A 110 10.28 -15.45 3.36
CA ALA A 110 10.48 -16.59 2.45
C ALA A 110 11.05 -16.18 1.09
N GLY A 111 10.80 -14.95 0.66
CA GLY A 111 11.33 -14.36 -0.58
C GLY A 111 12.63 -13.57 -0.41
N ALA A 112 13.15 -13.42 0.81
CA ALA A 112 14.40 -12.69 1.05
C ALA A 112 15.58 -13.48 0.48
N ASP A 113 16.46 -12.85 -0.29
CA ASP A 113 17.64 -13.51 -0.86
C ASP A 113 18.62 -13.97 0.23
N ALA A 114 19.50 -14.91 -0.14
CA ALA A 114 20.62 -15.26 0.72
C ALA A 114 21.54 -14.05 0.89
N ALA A 115 22.09 -13.87 2.09
CA ALA A 115 23.09 -12.83 2.32
C ALA A 115 24.33 -13.11 1.46
N ALA A 116 24.83 -12.07 0.80
CA ALA A 116 26.06 -12.11 0.01
C ALA A 116 27.03 -11.03 0.52
N PRO A 117 28.34 -11.14 0.25
CA PRO A 117 29.29 -10.09 0.60
C PRO A 117 28.81 -8.73 0.10
N GLY A 118 28.75 -7.73 0.99
CA GLY A 118 28.29 -6.38 0.67
C GLY A 118 26.77 -6.14 0.78
N THR A 119 25.97 -7.13 1.17
CA THR A 119 24.54 -6.88 1.48
C THR A 119 24.38 -5.97 2.70
N SER A 120 23.34 -5.15 2.70
CA SER A 120 23.04 -4.25 3.83
C SER A 120 22.72 -5.02 5.13
N PRO A 121 22.91 -4.40 6.32
CA PRO A 121 22.59 -5.03 7.60
C PRO A 121 21.13 -5.54 7.68
N LEU A 122 20.18 -4.80 7.13
CA LEU A 122 18.78 -5.22 7.06
C LEU A 122 18.59 -6.49 6.22
N VAL A 123 19.22 -6.56 5.04
CA VAL A 123 19.12 -7.74 4.17
C VAL A 123 19.77 -8.96 4.85
N ALA A 124 20.94 -8.78 5.47
CA ALA A 124 21.61 -9.85 6.20
C ALA A 124 20.77 -10.36 7.39
N TYR A 125 20.11 -9.45 8.12
CA TYR A 125 19.19 -9.81 9.20
C TYR A 125 17.99 -10.61 8.69
N LEU A 126 17.34 -10.16 7.61
CA LEU A 126 16.23 -10.90 7.00
C LEU A 126 16.67 -12.27 6.46
N ALA A 127 17.85 -12.38 5.86
CA ALA A 127 18.41 -13.66 5.43
C ALA A 127 18.61 -14.61 6.62
N ARG A 128 19.14 -14.13 7.76
CA ARG A 128 19.29 -14.94 8.98
C ARG A 128 17.95 -15.39 9.55
N LEU A 129 16.94 -14.51 9.56
CA LEU A 129 15.59 -14.90 9.99
C LEU A 129 15.00 -15.98 9.07
N ARG A 130 15.34 -15.96 7.77
CA ARG A 130 14.83 -16.92 6.78
C ARG A 130 15.39 -18.33 7.04
N GLU A 131 16.60 -18.46 7.56
CA GLU A 131 17.20 -19.75 7.93
C GLU A 131 16.35 -20.48 8.99
N GLY A 132 15.68 -19.75 9.88
CA GLY A 132 14.77 -20.29 10.87
C GLY A 132 13.36 -20.63 10.35
N LEU A 133 13.06 -20.33 9.08
CA LEU A 133 11.71 -20.51 8.53
C LEU A 133 11.49 -21.92 8.00
N ASP A 134 10.76 -22.75 8.76
CA ASP A 134 10.30 -24.06 8.29
C ASP A 134 9.34 -23.94 7.09
N ARG A 135 9.48 -24.88 6.14
CA ARG A 135 8.58 -25.09 5.00
C ARG A 135 7.11 -25.17 5.41
N ARG A 136 6.78 -25.76 6.58
CA ARG A 136 5.39 -25.81 7.05
C ARG A 136 4.86 -24.43 7.42
N ALA A 137 5.69 -23.55 7.98
CA ALA A 137 5.30 -22.18 8.29
C ALA A 137 5.00 -21.40 7.00
N PHE A 138 5.85 -21.54 5.98
CA PHE A 138 5.58 -20.99 4.64
C PHE A 138 4.26 -21.53 4.04
N ALA A 139 4.05 -22.84 4.06
CA ALA A 139 2.84 -23.45 3.51
C ALA A 139 1.56 -22.94 4.21
N ARG A 140 1.58 -22.80 5.55
CA ARG A 140 0.48 -22.21 6.31
C ARG A 140 0.23 -20.75 5.92
N ALA A 141 1.28 -19.93 5.84
CA ALA A 141 1.16 -18.53 5.44
C ALA A 141 0.63 -18.38 4.00
N ALA A 142 1.12 -19.19 3.06
CA ALA A 142 0.68 -19.19 1.68
C ALA A 142 -0.78 -19.67 1.50
N HIS A 143 -1.25 -20.56 2.38
CA HIS A 143 -2.66 -20.93 2.44
C HIS A 143 -3.51 -19.79 3.04
N ALA A 144 -3.09 -19.23 4.18
CA ALA A 144 -3.78 -18.12 4.85
C ALA A 144 -3.89 -16.87 3.95
N GLN A 145 -2.87 -16.57 3.14
CA GLN A 145 -2.88 -15.47 2.17
C GLN A 145 -4.15 -15.47 1.29
N GLN A 146 -4.63 -16.66 0.90
CA GLN A 146 -5.77 -16.80 -0.01
C GLN A 146 -7.09 -16.36 0.64
N GLN A 147 -7.14 -16.31 1.97
CA GLN A 147 -8.32 -15.93 2.74
C GLN A 147 -8.35 -14.44 3.09
N ILE A 148 -7.24 -13.72 2.91
CA ILE A 148 -7.12 -12.31 3.33
C ILE A 148 -8.05 -11.39 2.51
N LEU A 149 -8.08 -11.54 1.18
CA LEU A 149 -8.98 -10.71 0.36
C LEU A 149 -10.47 -11.02 0.62
N PRO A 150 -10.92 -12.30 0.69
CA PRO A 150 -12.27 -12.62 1.14
C PRO A 150 -12.62 -12.04 2.52
N ALA A 151 -11.71 -12.14 3.51
CA ALA A 151 -11.92 -11.58 4.84
C ALA A 151 -12.04 -10.06 4.81
N ALA A 152 -11.14 -9.38 4.09
CA ALA A 152 -11.17 -7.93 3.88
C ALA A 152 -12.50 -7.47 3.24
N ARG A 153 -12.98 -8.16 2.20
CA ARG A 153 -14.25 -7.86 1.52
C ARG A 153 -15.47 -8.08 2.41
N ARG A 154 -15.44 -9.09 3.30
CA ARG A 154 -16.53 -9.36 4.24
C ARG A 154 -16.61 -8.30 5.33
N PHE A 155 -15.46 -7.81 5.79
CA PHE A 155 -15.38 -6.83 6.87
C PHE A 155 -15.63 -5.40 6.39
N TRP A 156 -15.05 -4.99 5.27
CA TRP A 156 -15.21 -3.66 4.70
C TRP A 156 -16.28 -3.66 3.59
N PRO A 157 -17.46 -3.05 3.80
CA PRO A 157 -18.57 -3.06 2.85
C PRO A 157 -18.40 -2.04 1.70
N VAL A 158 -17.19 -1.97 1.14
CA VAL A 158 -16.75 -0.98 0.14
C VAL A 158 -16.02 -1.65 -1.01
N ASP A 159 -15.87 -0.92 -2.11
CA ASP A 159 -15.22 -1.41 -3.32
C ASP A 159 -13.74 -1.06 -3.37
N ALA A 160 -13.36 0.05 -2.73
CA ALA A 160 -11.97 0.45 -2.55
C ALA A 160 -11.72 1.04 -1.16
N LEU A 161 -10.48 0.97 -0.70
CA LEU A 161 -10.00 1.73 0.45
C LEU A 161 -9.25 2.97 -0.02
N LEU A 162 -9.52 4.11 0.60
CA LEU A 162 -8.75 5.34 0.55
C LEU A 162 -7.93 5.46 1.84
N THR A 163 -6.61 5.48 1.72
CA THR A 163 -5.69 5.65 2.87
C THR A 163 -4.70 6.76 2.56
N PRO A 164 -4.04 7.37 3.55
CA PRO A 164 -2.75 8.00 3.29
C PRO A 164 -1.77 6.97 2.67
N THR A 165 -0.83 7.40 1.82
CA THR A 165 0.21 6.48 1.34
C THR A 165 1.32 6.31 2.37
N LEU A 166 1.74 7.41 3.00
CA LEU A 166 2.77 7.45 4.05
C LEU A 166 2.17 7.99 5.35
N ALA A 167 2.73 7.56 6.48
CA ALA A 167 2.34 8.08 7.79
C ALA A 167 2.95 9.46 8.06
N PHE A 168 4.14 9.75 7.53
CA PHE A 168 4.84 11.01 7.72
C PHE A 168 5.80 11.26 6.56
N ASP A 169 6.46 12.41 6.59
CA ASP A 169 7.30 12.89 5.50
C ASP A 169 8.50 11.98 5.27
N PRO A 170 9.02 11.90 4.03
CA PRO A 170 10.25 11.17 3.76
C PRO A 170 11.33 11.61 4.75
N PRO A 171 11.86 10.69 5.56
CA PRO A 171 12.87 11.04 6.54
C PRO A 171 14.20 11.34 5.84
N GLU A 172 15.13 11.94 6.57
CA GLU A 172 16.48 12.16 6.07
C GLU A 172 17.18 10.86 5.67
N LEU A 173 18.13 10.98 4.76
CA LEU A 173 18.93 9.84 4.33
C LEU A 173 19.62 9.18 5.53
N GLY A 174 19.50 7.85 5.60
CA GLY A 174 20.02 7.03 6.66
C GLY A 174 19.21 6.98 7.95
N ALA A 175 18.07 7.68 8.05
CA ALA A 175 17.24 7.67 9.27
C ALA A 175 16.86 6.26 9.74
N PHE A 176 16.53 5.36 8.82
CA PHE A 176 16.23 3.96 9.16
C PHE A 176 17.49 3.10 9.28
N SER A 177 18.44 3.22 8.36
CA SER A 177 19.63 2.36 8.33
C SER A 177 20.63 2.61 9.47
N ARG A 178 20.45 3.71 10.24
CA ARG A 178 21.18 3.96 11.48
C ARG A 178 20.63 3.17 12.68
N LEU A 179 19.42 2.61 12.57
CA LEU A 179 18.81 1.77 13.61
C LEU A 179 19.35 0.35 13.54
N SER A 180 19.05 -0.47 14.57
CA SER A 180 19.26 -1.90 14.43
C SER A 180 18.38 -2.47 13.30
N PRO A 181 18.76 -3.58 12.65
CA PRO A 181 17.97 -4.14 11.54
C PRO A 181 16.51 -4.44 11.85
N GLU A 182 16.20 -4.84 13.09
CA GLU A 182 14.82 -5.08 13.52
C GLU A 182 14.04 -3.76 13.67
N GLU A 183 14.65 -2.77 14.31
CA GLU A 183 14.06 -1.44 14.45
C GLU A 183 13.90 -0.72 13.10
N ASP A 184 14.84 -0.91 12.17
CA ASP A 184 14.77 -0.44 10.78
C ASP A 184 13.49 -1.00 10.11
N PHE A 185 13.31 -2.33 10.13
CA PHE A 185 12.11 -2.97 9.58
C PHE A 185 10.81 -2.45 10.19
N LEU A 186 10.77 -2.28 11.51
CA LEU A 186 9.61 -1.76 12.23
C LEU A 186 9.35 -0.28 11.92
N ALA A 187 10.39 0.54 11.85
CA ALA A 187 10.27 1.96 11.50
C ALA A 187 9.77 2.17 10.06
N GLN A 188 10.23 1.34 9.11
CA GLN A 188 9.68 1.33 7.75
C GLN A 188 8.21 0.88 7.70
N THR A 189 7.83 -0.08 8.56
CA THR A 189 6.43 -0.51 8.71
C THR A 189 5.56 0.64 9.24
N ASP A 190 6.03 1.35 10.27
CA ASP A 190 5.36 2.51 10.84
C ASP A 190 5.27 3.68 9.85
N TRP A 191 6.22 3.79 8.92
CA TRP A 191 6.16 4.79 7.86
C TRP A 191 5.13 4.47 6.77
N THR A 192 4.85 3.18 6.52
CA THR A 192 4.03 2.71 5.39
C THR A 192 2.89 1.76 5.80
N PRO A 193 2.07 2.11 6.82
CA PRO A 193 1.26 1.14 7.57
C PRO A 193 0.09 0.52 6.79
N TRP A 194 -0.27 1.05 5.63
CA TRP A 194 -1.39 0.54 4.81
C TRP A 194 -0.93 -0.29 3.60
N GLY A 195 0.31 -0.10 3.16
CA GLY A 195 0.77 -0.53 1.83
C GLY A 195 0.68 -2.05 1.60
N SER A 196 1.07 -2.84 2.60
CA SER A 196 1.23 -4.30 2.47
C SER A 196 -0.07 -5.06 2.19
N LEU A 197 -1.24 -4.47 2.44
CA LEU A 197 -2.54 -5.10 2.17
C LEU A 197 -2.69 -5.44 0.68
N ALA A 198 -2.30 -4.53 -0.21
CA ALA A 198 -2.40 -4.74 -1.66
C ALA A 198 -1.38 -5.79 -2.18
N ASN A 199 -0.28 -6.01 -1.44
CA ASN A 199 0.67 -7.09 -1.73
C ASN A 199 0.10 -8.44 -1.29
N LEU A 200 -0.47 -8.51 -0.08
CA LEU A 200 -1.09 -9.72 0.47
C LEU A 200 -2.29 -10.19 -0.36
N THR A 201 -3.18 -9.27 -0.72
CA THR A 201 -4.45 -9.57 -1.39
C THR A 201 -4.33 -9.69 -2.90
N GLY A 202 -3.27 -9.13 -3.48
CA GLY A 202 -3.14 -9.02 -4.93
C GLY A 202 -3.99 -7.93 -5.57
N ALA A 203 -4.81 -7.20 -4.79
CA ALA A 203 -5.64 -6.11 -5.27
C ALA A 203 -4.81 -5.02 -5.97
N PRO A 204 -5.34 -4.37 -7.02
CA PRO A 204 -4.68 -3.21 -7.60
C PRO A 204 -4.62 -2.08 -6.57
N ALA A 205 -3.55 -1.30 -6.60
CA ALA A 205 -3.41 -0.15 -5.73
C ALA A 205 -2.63 0.98 -6.39
N ILE A 206 -3.05 2.23 -6.21
CA ILE A 206 -2.40 3.40 -6.79
C ILE A 206 -2.12 4.43 -5.71
N SER A 207 -0.93 5.02 -5.71
CA SER A 207 -0.61 6.24 -4.95
C SER A 207 -0.76 7.45 -5.87
N VAL A 208 -1.48 8.48 -5.41
CA VAL A 208 -1.73 9.73 -6.14
C VAL A 208 -1.33 10.91 -5.25
N PRO A 209 -0.48 11.84 -5.74
CA PRO A 209 -0.18 13.07 -5.00
C PRO A 209 -1.41 13.97 -4.96
N MET A 210 -1.69 14.54 -3.79
CA MET A 210 -2.72 15.56 -3.60
C MET A 210 -2.09 16.94 -3.57
N PRO A 211 -2.77 18.01 -3.99
CA PRO A 211 -2.23 19.36 -3.97
C PRO A 211 -1.52 19.70 -2.65
N ALA A 212 -0.28 20.18 -2.75
CA ALA A 212 0.49 20.61 -1.60
C ALA A 212 -0.18 21.83 -0.94
N GLY A 213 -0.08 21.93 0.38
CA GLY A 213 -0.37 23.20 1.06
C GLY A 213 0.81 24.15 0.93
N ASP A 214 0.58 25.43 1.22
CA ASP A 214 1.59 26.48 1.11
C ASP A 214 2.89 26.14 1.86
N GLY A 215 4.03 26.45 1.25
CA GLY A 215 5.35 26.27 1.85
C GLY A 215 5.89 24.83 1.88
N GLN A 216 5.16 23.84 1.37
CA GLN A 216 5.62 22.44 1.34
C GLN A 216 6.44 22.13 0.08
N ARG A 217 7.59 21.45 0.25
CA ARG A 217 8.46 21.07 -0.88
C ARG A 217 7.86 19.97 -1.75
N LEU A 218 7.14 19.01 -1.16
CA LEU A 218 6.54 17.88 -1.88
C LEU A 218 5.10 17.62 -1.41
N PRO A 219 4.18 17.28 -2.32
CA PRO A 219 2.78 17.01 -1.98
C PRO A 219 2.64 15.74 -1.13
N PRO A 220 1.70 15.70 -0.16
CA PRO A 220 1.30 14.44 0.45
C PRO A 220 0.55 13.59 -0.58
N SER A 221 0.55 12.28 -0.42
CA SER A 221 -0.13 11.35 -1.33
C SER A 221 -1.16 10.50 -0.60
N ILE A 222 -2.24 10.19 -1.30
CA ILE A 222 -3.23 9.20 -0.92
C ILE A 222 -3.00 7.92 -1.70
N GLN A 223 -3.59 6.84 -1.20
CA GLN A 223 -3.58 5.55 -1.83
C GLN A 223 -5.01 5.03 -1.96
N LEU A 224 -5.33 4.52 -3.15
CA LEU A 224 -6.53 3.74 -3.40
C LEU A 224 -6.16 2.25 -3.52
N ILE A 225 -6.90 1.36 -2.85
CA ILE A 225 -6.74 -0.10 -2.95
C ILE A 225 -8.08 -0.71 -3.40
N GLY A 226 -8.12 -1.33 -4.59
CA GLY A 226 -9.33 -1.88 -5.18
C GLY A 226 -9.72 -3.25 -4.63
N LEU A 227 -10.48 -3.29 -3.53
CA LEU A 227 -10.96 -4.55 -2.95
C LEU A 227 -11.87 -5.31 -3.93
N ASN A 228 -12.76 -4.61 -4.63
CA ASN A 228 -13.69 -5.16 -5.63
C ASN A 228 -13.52 -4.50 -7.01
N LEU A 229 -12.41 -3.79 -7.23
CA LEU A 229 -12.10 -3.11 -8.49
C LEU A 229 -10.94 -3.78 -9.20
N GLY A 230 -11.07 -3.94 -10.52
CA GLY A 230 -9.94 -4.24 -11.40
C GLY A 230 -9.17 -2.98 -11.78
N ASP A 231 -8.03 -3.16 -12.44
CA ASP A 231 -7.06 -2.12 -12.78
C ASP A 231 -7.68 -0.90 -13.47
N SER A 232 -8.41 -1.10 -14.57
CA SER A 232 -9.09 -0.02 -15.32
C SER A 232 -10.07 0.79 -14.47
N ARG A 233 -10.85 0.14 -13.60
CA ARG A 233 -11.82 0.84 -12.73
C ARG A 233 -11.12 1.58 -11.60
N LEU A 234 -10.02 1.05 -11.07
CA LEU A 234 -9.23 1.75 -10.07
C LEU A 234 -8.53 2.98 -10.67
N LEU A 235 -7.99 2.87 -11.89
CA LEU A 235 -7.41 4.01 -12.61
C LEU A 235 -8.46 5.08 -12.93
N GLY A 236 -9.67 4.68 -13.35
CA GLY A 236 -10.77 5.63 -13.56
C GLY A 236 -11.21 6.33 -12.28
N LEU A 237 -11.22 5.62 -11.14
CA LEU A 237 -11.48 6.22 -9.82
C LEU A 237 -10.37 7.22 -9.44
N ALA A 238 -9.10 6.86 -9.65
CA ALA A 238 -7.96 7.73 -9.39
C ALA A 238 -7.95 8.97 -10.29
N GLY A 239 -8.47 8.86 -11.52
CA GLY A 239 -8.63 9.98 -12.45
C GLY A 239 -9.58 11.06 -11.95
N LEU A 240 -10.49 10.76 -11.00
CA LEU A 240 -11.33 11.77 -10.36
C LEU A 240 -10.58 12.65 -9.35
N LEU A 241 -9.40 12.20 -8.91
CA LEU A 241 -8.55 12.89 -7.93
C LEU A 241 -7.38 13.64 -8.57
N ALA A 242 -7.03 13.26 -9.80
CA ALA A 242 -5.96 13.89 -10.57
C ALA A 242 -6.53 15.15 -11.25
N ALA A 243 -6.00 16.32 -10.88
CA ALA A 243 -6.18 17.56 -11.62
C ALA A 243 -5.24 17.61 -12.84
#